data_AF-A0A7S3V790-F1
#
_entry.id   AF-A0A7S3V790-F1
#
_cell.length_a   1.000
_cell.length_b   1.000
_cell.length_c   1.000
_cell.angle_alpha   90.00
_cell.angle_beta   90.00
_cell.angle_gamma   90.00
#
_symmetry.space_group_name_H-M   'P 1'
#
loop_
_entity.id
_entity.type
_entity.pdbx_description
1 polymer ?
#
loop_
_entity_poly.entity_id
_entity_poly.type
_entity_poly.pdbx_seq_one_letter_code
_entity_poly.pdbx_strand_id
1 'polypeptide(L)'
;EKCGYDGGDCRPPRAVEGYPECVVTHPGNIGNDMCDDYLPYNSEKCGYDGGDCPTPQAANDNVYSNCFVSYPEKLGDGECYDKPPYDTYECGFDHGDCLPDYMSPTLSPTFSLAPSISAAPTLPPKPTAGPSTEESAVNVELELLTDDYVAETEWELVDDATGTVIKSNGELEANKNYTEH
;
A
#
# COMPACT_ATOMS: atom_id res chain seq x y z
N GLU A 1 -4.93 3.78 33.75
CA GLU A 1 -3.77 4.49 33.18
C GLU A 1 -2.51 4.09 33.94
N LYS A 2 -1.47 3.57 33.30
CA LYS A 2 -0.33 2.94 34.01
C LYS A 2 1.06 3.55 33.73
N CYS A 3 1.17 4.51 32.79
CA CYS A 3 2.44 5.16 32.41
C CYS A 3 2.42 6.70 32.49
N GLY A 4 1.38 7.32 33.07
CA GLY A 4 1.37 8.75 33.45
C GLY A 4 1.68 9.74 32.33
N TYR A 5 1.42 9.36 31.06
CA TYR A 5 1.80 10.15 29.89
C TYR A 5 3.29 10.49 29.85
N ASP A 6 4.15 9.46 29.92
CA ASP A 6 5.62 9.61 29.93
C ASP A 6 6.11 10.56 31.03
N GLY A 7 5.61 10.35 32.26
CA GLY A 7 5.96 11.20 33.39
C GLY A 7 5.42 12.63 33.33
N GLY A 8 4.50 12.93 32.40
CA GLY A 8 3.92 14.26 32.16
C GLY A 8 4.46 14.96 30.93
N ASP A 9 5.41 14.35 30.21
CA ASP A 9 5.96 14.88 28.96
C ASP A 9 4.93 14.81 27.82
N CYS A 10 4.07 13.80 27.83
CA CYS A 10 2.94 13.73 26.92
C CYS A 10 1.73 14.48 27.51
N ARG A 11 1.09 15.33 26.70
CA ARG A 11 -0.17 15.97 27.12
C ARG A 11 -1.34 14.98 26.96
N PRO A 12 -2.19 14.81 28.00
CA PRO A 12 -3.40 14.02 27.84
C PRO A 12 -4.30 14.65 26.76
N PRO A 13 -4.95 13.85 25.91
CA PRO A 13 -5.99 14.34 25.02
C PRO A 13 -7.09 15.07 25.80
N ARG A 14 -7.58 16.18 25.26
CA ARG A 14 -8.63 17.01 25.88
C ARG A 14 -9.74 17.29 24.88
N ALA A 15 -10.94 17.47 25.42
CA ALA A 15 -12.07 17.98 24.65
C ALA A 15 -11.77 19.40 24.16
N VAL A 16 -12.20 19.71 22.94
CA VAL A 16 -12.04 21.03 22.33
C VAL A 16 -13.27 21.87 22.59
N GLU A 17 -13.08 23.16 22.88
CA GLU A 17 -14.20 24.09 23.09
C GLU A 17 -15.01 24.22 21.78
N GLY A 18 -16.33 24.09 21.84
CA GLY A 18 -17.20 24.04 20.66
C GLY A 18 -17.33 22.65 20.01
N TYR A 19 -16.39 21.73 20.26
CA TYR A 19 -16.39 20.35 19.77
C TYR A 19 -16.21 19.36 20.92
N PRO A 20 -17.23 19.13 21.77
CA PRO A 20 -17.10 18.35 23.01
C PRO A 20 -16.75 16.87 22.79
N GLU A 21 -17.03 16.33 21.60
CA GLU A 21 -16.67 14.96 21.20
C GLU A 21 -15.31 14.87 20.48
N CYS A 22 -14.71 16.01 20.16
CA CYS A 22 -13.36 16.10 19.60
C CYS A 22 -12.35 16.03 20.74
N VAL A 23 -11.63 14.92 20.82
CA VAL A 23 -10.63 14.68 21.86
C VAL A 23 -9.26 14.57 21.20
N VAL A 24 -8.44 15.61 21.36
CA VAL A 24 -7.14 15.74 20.69
C VAL A 24 -6.05 16.15 21.67
N THR A 25 -4.78 15.91 21.32
CA THR A 25 -3.63 16.26 22.17
C THR A 25 -3.31 17.76 22.15
N HIS A 26 -3.59 18.44 21.04
CA HIS A 26 -3.34 19.87 20.85
C HIS A 26 -4.61 20.60 20.41
N PRO A 27 -5.51 20.97 21.34
CA PRO A 27 -6.76 21.65 21.00
C PRO A 27 -6.60 22.94 20.18
N GLY A 28 -5.45 23.60 20.26
CA GLY A 28 -5.15 24.82 19.49
C GLY A 28 -4.86 24.58 18.01
N ASN A 29 -4.87 23.33 17.57
CA ASN A 29 -4.78 23.00 16.15
C ASN A 29 -6.14 23.03 15.46
N ILE A 30 -7.24 22.80 16.20
CA ILE A 30 -8.59 22.87 15.63
C ILE A 30 -8.96 24.33 15.34
N GLY A 31 -9.30 24.64 14.08
CA GLY A 31 -9.72 25.99 13.69
C GLY A 31 -8.58 27.02 13.75
N ASN A 32 -7.36 26.59 13.40
CA ASN A 32 -6.16 27.41 13.35
C ASN A 32 -5.84 27.97 11.94
N ASP A 33 -6.77 27.85 11.00
CA ASP A 33 -6.65 28.20 9.57
C ASP A 33 -5.60 27.36 8.80
N MET A 34 -5.11 26.26 9.37
CA MET A 34 -4.18 25.31 8.76
C MET A 34 -4.76 23.91 8.82
N CYS A 35 -5.00 23.30 7.65
CA CYS A 35 -5.57 21.96 7.60
C CYS A 35 -4.63 20.88 8.16
N ASP A 36 -4.94 20.39 9.36
CA ASP A 36 -4.41 19.18 9.99
C ASP A 36 -5.23 17.95 9.52
N ASP A 37 -5.00 17.49 8.29
CA ASP A 37 -5.82 16.48 7.59
C ASP A 37 -5.76 15.03 8.12
N TYR A 38 -5.11 14.80 9.25
CA TYR A 38 -4.95 13.49 9.88
C TYR A 38 -5.86 13.29 11.10
N LEU A 39 -6.16 12.04 11.44
CA LEU A 39 -6.91 11.71 12.64
C LEU A 39 -6.09 11.98 13.91
N PRO A 40 -6.72 12.42 15.02
CA PRO A 40 -8.15 12.66 15.19
C PRO A 40 -8.66 14.05 14.72
N TYR A 41 -7.78 14.96 14.31
CA TYR A 41 -8.09 16.38 14.03
C TYR A 41 -9.08 16.53 12.87
N ASN A 42 -8.80 15.87 11.74
CA ASN A 42 -9.69 15.88 10.58
C ASN A 42 -10.74 14.77 10.67
N SER A 43 -11.66 14.90 11.63
CA SER A 43 -12.79 14.00 11.81
C SER A 43 -14.09 14.78 11.93
N GLU A 44 -15.23 14.14 11.64
CA GLU A 44 -16.56 14.75 11.80
C GLU A 44 -16.78 15.32 13.21
N LYS A 45 -16.31 14.60 14.25
CA LYS A 45 -16.39 15.05 15.66
C LYS A 45 -15.62 16.32 15.94
N CYS A 46 -14.54 16.53 15.20
CA CYS A 46 -13.69 17.71 15.24
C CYS A 46 -14.07 18.74 14.16
N GLY A 47 -15.20 18.54 13.46
CA GLY A 47 -15.66 19.45 12.42
C GLY A 47 -14.74 19.52 11.20
N TYR A 48 -13.97 18.45 10.92
CA TYR A 48 -12.92 18.46 9.91
C TYR A 48 -11.90 19.57 10.17
N ASP A 49 -11.21 19.42 11.30
CA ASP A 49 -10.25 20.39 11.81
C ASP A 49 -10.82 21.80 12.02
N GLY A 50 -12.00 21.87 12.67
CA GLY A 50 -12.68 23.14 12.90
C GLY A 50 -13.22 23.79 11.62
N GLY A 51 -13.21 23.07 10.50
CA GLY A 51 -13.57 23.56 9.17
C GLY A 51 -12.37 24.02 8.34
N ASP A 52 -11.14 23.87 8.83
CA ASP A 52 -9.93 24.25 8.11
C ASP A 52 -9.61 23.27 6.98
N CYS A 53 -10.05 22.01 7.12
CA CYS A 53 -9.91 20.98 6.11
C CYS A 53 -11.20 20.80 5.28
N PRO A 54 -11.07 20.52 3.97
CA PRO A 54 -12.14 19.91 3.20
C PRO A 54 -12.56 18.58 3.83
N THR A 55 -13.84 18.24 3.70
CA THR A 55 -14.34 16.92 4.11
C THR A 55 -13.64 15.83 3.29
N PRO A 56 -13.04 14.79 3.90
CA PRO A 56 -12.43 13.69 3.17
C PRO A 56 -13.41 13.07 2.18
N GLN A 57 -12.95 12.90 0.95
CA GLN A 57 -13.74 12.38 -0.16
C GLN A 57 -13.02 11.19 -0.78
N ALA A 58 -13.80 10.30 -1.42
CA ALA A 58 -13.22 9.15 -2.11
C ALA A 58 -12.27 9.65 -3.22
N ALA A 59 -11.11 9.00 -3.36
CA ALA A 59 -10.05 9.40 -4.31
C ALA A 59 -10.44 9.35 -5.81
N ASN A 60 -11.72 9.12 -6.15
CA ASN A 60 -12.24 8.95 -7.51
C ASN A 60 -11.45 7.94 -8.36
N ASP A 61 -10.74 7.03 -7.72
CA ASP A 61 -10.05 5.92 -8.37
C ASP A 61 -10.84 4.63 -8.15
N ASN A 62 -11.05 3.88 -9.24
CA ASN A 62 -11.69 2.56 -9.16
C ASN A 62 -10.76 1.51 -8.54
N VAL A 63 -9.45 1.80 -8.47
CA VAL A 63 -8.43 0.94 -7.83
C VAL A 63 -8.52 1.09 -6.31
N TYR A 64 -8.54 2.33 -5.80
CA TYR A 64 -8.49 2.64 -4.38
C TYR A 64 -9.84 3.17 -3.86
N SER A 65 -10.89 2.37 -4.05
CA SER A 65 -12.28 2.75 -3.71
C SER A 65 -12.54 3.06 -2.23
N ASN A 66 -11.64 2.64 -1.32
CA ASN A 66 -11.71 2.91 0.12
C ASN A 66 -10.73 4.01 0.58
N CYS A 67 -10.05 4.69 -0.35
CA CYS A 67 -9.21 5.82 -0.03
C CYS A 67 -10.03 7.10 0.16
N PHE A 68 -9.98 7.68 1.37
CA PHE A 68 -10.65 8.93 1.70
C PHE A 68 -9.63 9.96 2.17
N VAL A 69 -9.43 11.01 1.38
CA VAL A 69 -8.46 12.08 1.65
C VAL A 69 -9.11 13.46 1.45
N SER A 70 -8.56 14.48 2.10
CA SER A 70 -9.04 15.86 1.94
C SER A 70 -8.69 16.43 0.56
N TYR A 71 -7.53 16.06 0.02
CA TYR A 71 -6.98 16.57 -1.23
C TYR A 71 -6.61 15.42 -2.19
N PRO A 72 -7.57 14.84 -2.92
CA PRO A 72 -7.30 13.73 -3.86
C PRO A 72 -6.25 14.06 -4.93
N GLU A 73 -6.09 15.34 -5.27
CA GLU A 73 -5.09 15.81 -6.23
C GLU A 73 -3.63 15.60 -5.80
N LYS A 74 -3.40 15.32 -4.52
CA LYS A 74 -2.07 14.97 -3.98
C LYS A 74 -1.68 13.52 -4.25
N LEU A 75 -2.66 12.65 -4.46
CA LEU A 75 -2.39 11.22 -4.68
C LEU A 75 -1.78 11.01 -6.06
N GLY A 76 -0.58 10.43 -6.13
CA GLY A 76 0.07 10.14 -7.40
C GLY A 76 0.60 11.41 -8.09
N ASP A 77 0.89 12.47 -7.33
CA ASP A 77 1.43 13.73 -7.85
C ASP A 77 2.97 13.71 -8.04
N GLY A 78 3.61 12.62 -7.60
CA GLY A 78 5.05 12.39 -7.67
C GLY A 78 5.82 12.82 -6.42
N GLU A 79 5.17 13.40 -5.42
CA GLU A 79 5.73 13.68 -4.10
C GLU A 79 5.18 12.66 -3.10
N CYS A 80 6.04 12.06 -2.26
CA CYS A 80 5.57 11.14 -1.24
C CYS A 80 5.01 11.89 -0.01
N TYR A 81 3.71 11.73 0.23
CA TYR A 81 3.02 12.14 1.46
C TYR A 81 2.98 10.99 2.48
N ASP A 82 4.10 10.76 3.16
CA ASP A 82 4.45 9.65 4.07
C ASP A 82 3.61 9.50 5.37
N LYS A 83 2.39 10.07 5.41
CA LYS A 83 1.50 10.02 6.56
C LYS A 83 0.06 9.72 6.16
N PRO A 84 -0.72 9.11 7.07
CA PRO A 84 -2.16 9.05 6.91
C PRO A 84 -2.75 10.46 6.76
N PRO A 85 -3.74 10.65 5.88
CA PRO A 85 -4.49 9.59 5.19
C PRO A 85 -3.88 9.09 3.87
N TYR A 86 -2.82 9.70 3.33
CA TYR A 86 -2.29 9.42 1.97
C TYR A 86 -1.45 8.14 1.92
N ASP A 87 -0.48 8.00 2.83
CA ASP A 87 0.38 6.81 2.91
C ASP A 87 -0.30 5.69 3.71
N THR A 88 -1.35 5.13 3.11
CA THR A 88 -2.10 3.99 3.65
C THR A 88 -2.31 2.94 2.58
N TYR A 89 -2.51 1.68 2.98
CA TYR A 89 -2.81 0.60 2.04
C TYR A 89 -4.08 0.89 1.22
N GLU A 90 -5.10 1.48 1.86
CA GLU A 90 -6.35 1.86 1.24
C GLU A 90 -6.16 2.91 0.14
N CYS A 91 -5.14 3.76 0.26
CA CYS A 91 -4.73 4.78 -0.69
C CYS A 91 -3.53 4.37 -1.55
N GLY A 92 -3.15 3.09 -1.53
CA GLY A 92 -2.08 2.57 -2.38
C GLY A 92 -0.70 3.15 -2.08
N PHE A 93 -0.44 3.56 -0.84
CA PHE A 93 0.79 4.23 -0.43
C PHE A 93 1.03 5.47 -1.30
N ASP A 94 0.06 6.39 -1.25
CA ASP A 94 0.06 7.61 -2.06
C ASP A 94 0.07 7.34 -3.57
N HIS A 95 -0.79 6.41 -4.01
CA HIS A 95 -0.81 5.87 -5.38
C HIS A 95 0.56 5.35 -5.88
N GLY A 96 1.44 4.96 -4.96
CA GLY A 96 2.76 4.43 -5.23
C GLY A 96 3.89 5.45 -5.12
N ASP A 97 3.60 6.73 -4.87
CA ASP A 97 4.64 7.76 -4.74
C ASP A 97 5.53 7.54 -3.52
N CYS A 98 5.00 6.89 -2.48
CA CYS A 98 5.76 6.49 -1.29
C CYS A 98 6.39 5.09 -1.38
N LEU A 99 6.15 4.36 -2.47
CA LEU A 99 6.81 3.08 -2.70
C LEU A 99 8.24 3.32 -3.22
N PRO A 100 9.20 2.45 -2.85
CA PRO A 100 10.55 2.54 -3.40
C PRO A 100 10.53 2.25 -4.92
N ASP A 101 11.41 2.91 -5.66
CA ASP A 101 11.45 2.88 -7.15
C ASP A 101 11.44 1.47 -7.78
N TYR A 102 11.92 0.45 -7.06
CA TYR A 102 11.96 -0.94 -7.55
C TYR A 102 10.60 -1.67 -7.42
N MET A 103 9.64 -1.11 -6.68
CA MET A 103 8.26 -1.58 -6.55
C MET A 103 7.29 -0.76 -7.41
N SER A 104 7.68 0.42 -7.89
CA SER A 104 6.83 1.23 -8.76
C SER A 104 6.63 0.56 -10.12
N PRO A 105 5.38 0.48 -10.62
CA PRO A 105 5.13 -0.02 -11.96
C PRO A 105 5.88 0.89 -12.93
N THR A 106 6.97 0.35 -13.48
CA THR A 106 7.85 1.09 -14.39
C THR A 106 6.97 1.59 -15.51
N LEU A 107 6.88 2.93 -15.64
CA LEU A 107 6.13 3.60 -16.68
C LEU A 107 6.24 2.81 -17.98
N SER A 108 5.08 2.36 -18.45
CA SER A 108 4.86 1.57 -19.65
C SER A 108 5.95 1.79 -20.71
N PRO A 109 6.51 0.75 -21.35
CA PRO A 109 7.47 0.95 -22.42
C PRO A 109 6.84 1.90 -23.45
N THR A 110 7.50 3.04 -23.69
CA THR A 110 7.07 4.02 -24.68
C THR A 110 6.99 3.30 -26.01
N PHE A 111 5.77 2.95 -26.45
CA PHE A 111 5.54 2.44 -27.79
C PHE A 111 5.96 3.53 -28.77
N SER A 112 7.22 3.44 -29.20
CA SER A 112 7.75 4.25 -30.28
C SER A 112 6.94 3.94 -31.53
N LEU A 113 6.00 4.83 -31.85
CA LEU A 113 5.20 4.72 -33.07
C LEU A 113 6.16 4.78 -34.27
N ALA A 114 6.17 3.68 -35.04
CA ALA A 114 6.76 3.42 -36.36
C ALA A 114 8.00 2.49 -36.34
N PRO A 115 8.05 1.46 -37.22
CA PRO A 115 7.83 1.66 -38.65
C PRO A 115 6.97 0.64 -39.43
N SER A 116 6.60 1.13 -40.62
CA SER A 116 6.26 0.45 -41.89
C SER A 116 5.17 -0.62 -41.96
N ILE A 117 4.06 -0.15 -42.52
CA ILE A 117 3.02 -0.91 -43.21
C ILE A 117 3.66 -1.91 -44.18
N SER A 118 3.47 -3.22 -43.94
CA SER A 118 3.81 -4.24 -44.93
C SER A 118 2.76 -5.36 -44.92
N ALA A 119 2.02 -5.38 -46.04
CA ALA A 119 1.28 -6.48 -46.65
C ALA A 119 0.22 -7.27 -45.82
N ALA A 120 -0.99 -7.22 -46.37
CA ALA A 120 -2.18 -8.05 -46.16
C ALA A 120 -2.02 -9.42 -45.47
N PRO A 121 -2.96 -9.81 -44.58
CA PRO A 121 -2.98 -11.12 -43.96
C PRO A 121 -3.42 -12.22 -44.93
N THR A 122 -2.60 -13.26 -45.05
CA THR A 122 -2.96 -14.55 -45.64
C THR A 122 -3.82 -15.36 -44.68
N LEU A 123 -4.72 -16.17 -45.24
CA LEU A 123 -5.72 -17.02 -44.56
C LEU A 123 -5.21 -17.72 -43.28
N PRO A 124 -6.05 -17.85 -42.24
CA PRO A 124 -5.66 -18.51 -41.00
C PRO A 124 -5.33 -19.99 -41.22
N PRO A 125 -4.26 -20.53 -40.61
CA PRO A 125 -4.07 -21.96 -40.53
C PRO A 125 -5.15 -22.60 -39.65
N LYS A 126 -5.59 -23.77 -40.12
CA LYS A 126 -6.46 -24.75 -39.45
C LYS A 126 -6.13 -24.87 -37.95
N PRO A 127 -7.14 -24.95 -37.05
CA PRO A 127 -6.90 -25.08 -35.62
C PRO A 127 -6.05 -26.33 -35.32
N THR A 128 -4.85 -26.07 -34.81
CA THR A 128 -3.95 -27.05 -34.21
C THR A 128 -4.54 -27.47 -32.86
N ALA A 129 -4.40 -28.76 -32.56
CA ALA A 129 -4.94 -29.44 -31.39
C ALA A 129 -4.78 -28.64 -30.09
N GLY A 130 -5.76 -28.80 -29.19
CA GLY A 130 -5.76 -28.20 -27.86
C GLY A 130 -4.48 -28.50 -27.07
N PRO A 131 -4.27 -27.78 -25.96
CA PRO A 131 -3.06 -27.94 -25.15
C PRO A 131 -2.91 -29.40 -24.74
N SER A 132 -1.87 -30.02 -25.28
CA SER A 132 -1.28 -31.23 -24.75
C SER A 132 -0.82 -30.89 -23.33
N THR A 133 -1.37 -31.57 -22.34
CA THR A 133 -0.80 -31.66 -20.99
C THR A 133 0.60 -32.27 -21.11
N GLU A 134 1.58 -31.42 -21.38
CA GLU A 134 2.97 -31.68 -21.05
C GLU A 134 3.18 -31.10 -19.66
N GLU A 135 3.34 -32.03 -18.71
CA GLU A 135 3.80 -31.81 -17.35
C GLU A 135 5.12 -31.05 -17.42
N SER A 136 5.01 -29.73 -17.44
CA SER A 136 6.15 -28.83 -17.46
C SER A 136 6.63 -28.79 -16.04
N ALA A 137 7.73 -29.48 -15.74
CA ALA A 137 8.40 -29.33 -14.45
C ALA A 137 8.75 -27.83 -14.30
N VAL A 138 8.10 -27.16 -13.36
CA VAL A 138 8.37 -25.76 -13.04
C VAL A 138 9.51 -25.74 -12.03
N ASN A 139 10.61 -25.12 -12.38
CA ASN A 139 11.70 -24.85 -11.44
C ASN A 139 11.32 -23.61 -10.64
N VAL A 140 11.31 -23.72 -9.30
CA VAL A 140 11.01 -22.63 -8.38
C VAL A 140 12.28 -22.31 -7.60
N GLU A 141 12.71 -21.05 -7.60
CA GLU A 141 13.86 -20.56 -6.83
C GLU A 141 13.36 -19.54 -5.80
N LEU A 142 13.76 -19.72 -4.54
CA LEU A 142 13.40 -18.83 -3.43
C LEU A 142 14.67 -18.22 -2.84
N GLU A 143 14.73 -16.89 -2.84
CA GLU A 143 15.74 -16.12 -2.11
C GLU A 143 15.06 -15.38 -0.94
N LEU A 144 15.55 -15.58 0.28
CA LEU A 144 14.98 -15.00 1.50
C LEU A 144 16.06 -14.32 2.32
N LEU A 145 15.93 -13.00 2.53
CA LEU A 145 16.73 -12.23 3.47
C LEU A 145 15.92 -11.96 4.75
N THR A 146 16.37 -12.49 5.88
CA THR A 146 15.74 -12.25 7.18
C THR A 146 16.26 -10.96 7.84
N ASP A 147 15.49 -10.41 8.77
CA ASP A 147 15.88 -9.29 9.63
C ASP A 147 16.03 -9.76 11.10
N ASP A 148 15.99 -8.84 12.07
CA ASP A 148 16.07 -9.14 13.51
C ASP A 148 14.82 -9.88 14.06
N TYR A 149 13.72 -9.95 13.32
CA TYR A 149 12.43 -10.50 13.75
C TYR A 149 12.07 -11.78 13.00
N VAL A 150 13.07 -12.65 12.83
CA VAL A 150 12.96 -13.92 12.09
C VAL A 150 11.82 -14.84 12.56
N ALA A 151 11.40 -14.73 13.83
CA ALA A 151 10.30 -15.51 14.39
C ALA A 151 8.92 -15.22 13.76
N GLU A 152 8.77 -14.10 13.04
CA GLU A 152 7.54 -13.75 12.34
C GLU A 152 7.47 -14.32 10.91
N THR A 153 8.54 -14.95 10.43
CA THR A 153 8.62 -15.48 9.07
C THR A 153 8.37 -16.99 9.03
N GLU A 154 7.37 -17.40 8.25
CA GLU A 154 7.04 -18.81 7.97
C GLU A 154 6.66 -18.97 6.49
N TRP A 155 7.12 -20.03 5.82
CA TRP A 155 6.77 -20.30 4.41
C TRP A 155 6.65 -21.79 4.11
N GLU A 156 5.76 -22.12 3.17
CA GLU A 156 5.60 -23.45 2.59
C GLU A 156 5.43 -23.37 1.06
N LEU A 157 6.07 -24.29 0.34
CA LEU A 157 5.88 -24.53 -1.07
C LEU A 157 4.89 -25.68 -1.22
N VAL A 158 3.72 -25.40 -1.79
CA VAL A 158 2.63 -26.37 -1.92
C VAL A 158 2.38 -26.69 -3.39
N ASP A 159 2.16 -27.97 -3.69
CA ASP A 159 1.65 -28.39 -4.99
C ASP A 159 0.14 -28.07 -5.07
N ASP A 160 -0.24 -27.09 -5.89
CA ASP A 160 -1.64 -26.64 -6.01
C ASP A 160 -2.62 -27.72 -6.47
N ALA A 161 -2.15 -28.74 -7.19
CA ALA A 161 -3.00 -29.81 -7.71
C ALA A 161 -3.33 -30.86 -6.65
N THR A 162 -2.40 -31.13 -5.73
CA THR A 162 -2.50 -32.17 -4.70
C THR A 162 -2.71 -31.61 -3.30
N GLY A 163 -2.41 -30.33 -3.07
CA GLY A 163 -2.38 -29.68 -1.76
C GLY A 163 -1.24 -30.18 -0.87
N THR A 164 -0.20 -30.80 -1.45
CA THR A 164 0.91 -31.38 -0.69
C THR A 164 2.00 -30.34 -0.47
N VAL A 165 2.47 -30.18 0.77
CA VAL A 165 3.66 -29.38 1.07
C VAL A 165 4.89 -30.10 0.50
N ILE A 166 5.50 -29.48 -0.51
CA ILE A 166 6.74 -29.93 -1.16
C ILE A 166 7.94 -29.55 -0.28
N LYS A 167 7.92 -28.35 0.31
CA LYS A 167 9.01 -27.79 1.11
C LYS A 167 8.47 -26.75 2.09
N SER A 168 9.16 -26.50 3.19
CA SER A 168 8.82 -25.43 4.14
C SER A 168 10.10 -24.84 4.73
N ASN A 169 10.00 -23.69 5.39
CA ASN A 169 11.15 -23.15 6.10
C ASN A 169 11.62 -24.08 7.23
N GLY A 170 12.93 -24.11 7.43
CA GLY A 170 13.57 -24.67 8.61
C GLY A 170 13.76 -23.62 9.71
N GLU A 171 14.67 -23.89 10.66
CA GLU A 171 15.08 -22.89 11.64
C GLU A 171 15.83 -21.74 10.94
N LEU A 172 15.26 -20.55 11.01
CA LEU A 172 15.79 -19.34 10.40
C LEU A 172 16.53 -18.50 11.46
N GLU A 173 17.71 -18.02 11.09
CA GLU A 173 18.53 -17.06 11.84
C GLU A 173 18.31 -15.62 11.35
N ALA A 174 18.55 -14.64 12.22
CA ALA A 174 18.43 -13.21 11.93
C ALA A 174 19.52 -12.70 10.97
N ASN A 175 19.16 -11.72 10.13
CA ASN A 175 20.05 -11.03 9.16
C ASN A 175 20.81 -11.97 8.22
N LYS A 176 20.17 -13.07 7.80
CA LYS A 176 20.79 -14.11 6.97
C LYS A 176 20.03 -14.30 5.66
N ASN A 177 20.78 -14.56 4.59
CA ASN A 177 20.24 -14.87 3.28
C ASN A 177 20.15 -16.38 3.07
N TYR A 178 19.02 -16.87 2.58
CA TYR A 178 18.75 -18.26 2.24
C TYR A 178 18.41 -18.34 0.75
N THR A 179 18.97 -19.33 0.06
CA THR A 179 18.65 -19.64 -1.34
C THR A 179 18.24 -21.09 -1.42
N GLU A 180 17.03 -21.34 -1.91
CA GLU A 180 16.46 -22.66 -2.09
C GLU A 180 16.11 -22.90 -3.56
N HIS A 181 16.49 -24.07 -4.07
CA HIS A 181 16.16 -24.56 -5.41
C HIS A 181 15.25 -25.80 -5.35
#